data_AF-A0AAN0K0A9-F1
#
_entry.id   AF-A0AAN0K0A9-F1
#
_cell.length_a   1.000
_cell.length_b   1.000
_cell.length_c   1.000
_cell.angle_alpha   90.00
_cell.angle_beta   90.00
_cell.angle_gamma   90.00
#
_symmetry.space_group_name_H-M   'P 1'
#
loop_
_entity.id
_entity.type
_entity.pdbx_description
1 polymer ?
#
loop_
_entity_poly.entity_id
_entity_poly.type
_entity_poly.pdbx_seq_one_letter_code
_entity_poly.pdbx_strand_id
1 'polypeptide(L)'
;WLCLFLYLFIRFHGSQSITIATIHHLLANPLTHIGAFAEAKQNERKAYNIYRTKFGPDHARTVQSYKNMRYITEKQVSYEQTMQ
;
A
#
# COMPACT_ATOMS: atom_id res chain seq x y z
N TRP A 1 2.45 3.56 -16.39
CA TRP A 1 3.84 3.21 -16.06
C TRP A 1 3.95 2.30 -14.84
N LEU A 2 3.51 2.69 -13.64
CA LEU A 2 3.59 1.83 -12.43
C LEU A 2 2.80 0.51 -12.54
N CYS A 3 1.61 0.49 -13.15
CA CYS A 3 0.84 -0.76 -13.34
C CYS A 3 1.51 -1.75 -14.29
N LEU A 4 2.11 -1.26 -15.39
CA LEU A 4 2.84 -2.08 -16.36
C LEU A 4 4.11 -2.66 -15.72
N PHE A 5 4.79 -1.85 -14.92
CA PHE A 5 5.95 -2.26 -14.13
C PHE A 5 5.58 -3.35 -13.13
N LEU A 6 4.50 -3.19 -12.35
CA LEU A 6 4.01 -4.20 -11.42
C LEU A 6 3.69 -5.53 -12.12
N TYR A 7 3.02 -5.46 -13.28
CA TYR A 7 2.67 -6.64 -14.08
C TYR A 7 3.90 -7.41 -14.57
N LEU A 8 4.87 -6.72 -15.15
CA LEU A 8 6.13 -7.34 -15.59
C LEU A 8 6.89 -7.93 -14.40
N PHE A 9 6.93 -7.21 -13.27
CA PHE A 9 7.70 -7.65 -12.10
C PHE A 9 7.09 -8.91 -11.44
N ILE A 10 5.76 -9.00 -11.35
CA ILE A 10 5.06 -10.22 -10.88
C ILE A 10 5.40 -11.42 -11.77
N ARG A 11 5.49 -11.20 -13.09
CA ARG A 11 5.79 -12.25 -14.07
C ARG A 11 7.22 -12.80 -13.95
N PHE A 12 8.20 -11.96 -13.62
CA PHE A 12 9.61 -12.37 -13.55
C PHE A 12 10.10 -12.78 -12.15
N HIS A 13 9.57 -12.17 -11.08
CA HIS A 13 10.08 -12.36 -9.71
C HIS A 13 9.07 -13.02 -8.75
N GLY A 14 7.87 -13.36 -9.23
CA GLY A 14 6.80 -13.97 -8.44
C GLY A 14 6.05 -12.97 -7.55
N SER A 15 4.76 -13.21 -7.31
CA SER A 15 3.80 -12.28 -6.70
C SER A 15 4.07 -11.90 -5.23
N GLN A 16 5.06 -12.52 -4.58
CA GLN A 16 5.40 -12.29 -3.17
C GLN A 16 6.80 -11.69 -2.96
N SER A 17 7.38 -11.10 -4.00
CA SER A 17 8.66 -10.38 -3.86
C SER A 17 8.49 -9.16 -2.94
N ILE A 18 9.52 -8.89 -2.12
CA ILE A 18 9.60 -7.69 -1.28
C ILE A 18 9.47 -6.43 -2.15
N THR A 19 9.96 -6.46 -3.40
CA THR A 19 9.82 -5.35 -4.34
C THR A 19 8.35 -5.06 -4.67
N ILE A 20 7.51 -6.10 -4.82
CA ILE A 20 6.08 -5.93 -5.10
C ILE A 20 5.36 -5.31 -3.90
N ALA A 21 5.74 -5.71 -2.69
CA ALA A 21 5.25 -5.05 -1.47
C ALA A 21 5.63 -3.56 -1.45
N THR A 22 6.86 -3.22 -1.83
CA THR A 22 7.31 -1.84 -1.95
C THR A 22 6.50 -1.06 -2.98
N ILE A 23 6.25 -1.64 -4.16
CA ILE A 23 5.44 -0.96 -5.20
C ILE A 23 4.02 -0.72 -4.70
N HIS A 24 3.38 -1.71 -4.08
CA HIS A 24 2.05 -1.55 -3.50
C HIS A 24 2.01 -0.46 -2.42
N HIS A 25 3.00 -0.43 -1.52
CA HIS A 25 3.12 0.62 -0.50
C HIS A 25 3.28 2.02 -1.12
N LEU A 26 4.16 2.14 -2.12
CA LEU A 26 4.40 3.41 -2.81
C LEU A 26 3.20 3.88 -3.63
N LEU A 27 2.39 2.96 -4.16
CA LEU A 27 1.15 3.28 -4.88
C LEU A 27 0.04 3.81 -3.96
N ALA A 28 0.01 3.40 -2.68
CA ALA A 28 -1.02 3.84 -1.76
C ALA A 28 -0.98 5.36 -1.50
N ASN A 29 0.20 5.97 -1.48
CA ASN A 29 0.37 7.41 -1.25
C ASN A 29 -0.29 8.28 -2.34
N PRO A 30 0.06 8.18 -3.63
CA PRO A 30 -0.59 8.97 -4.67
C PRO A 30 -2.09 8.69 -4.76
N LEU A 31 -2.53 7.44 -4.57
CA LEU A 31 -3.96 7.09 -4.50
C LEU A 31 -4.68 7.83 -3.37
N THR A 32 -4.04 7.98 -2.22
CA THR A 32 -4.57 8.75 -1.08
C THR A 32 -4.70 10.23 -1.44
N HIS A 33 -3.72 10.80 -2.14
CA HIS A 33 -3.74 12.21 -2.51
C HIS A 33 -4.81 12.57 -3.55
N ILE A 34 -5.17 11.64 -4.43
CA ILE A 34 -6.26 11.83 -5.40
C ILE A 34 -7.65 11.46 -4.86
N GLY A 35 -7.76 11.10 -3.58
CA GLY A 35 -9.02 10.69 -2.96
C GLY A 35 -9.48 9.26 -3.26
N ALA A 36 -8.66 8.45 -3.93
CA ALA A 36 -8.93 7.04 -4.22
C ALA A 36 -8.65 6.14 -3.00
N PHE A 37 -9.31 6.42 -1.87
CA PHE A 37 -9.00 5.81 -0.57
C PHE A 37 -9.21 4.30 -0.53
N ALA A 38 -10.22 3.77 -1.24
CA ALA A 38 -10.48 2.33 -1.30
C ALA A 38 -9.31 1.57 -1.96
N GLU A 39 -8.83 2.08 -3.09
CA GLU A 39 -7.70 1.51 -3.83
C GLU A 39 -6.39 1.65 -3.04
N ALA A 40 -6.19 2.80 -2.37
CA ALA A 40 -5.05 3.02 -1.49
C ALA A 40 -5.00 1.96 -0.36
N LYS A 41 -6.12 1.75 0.35
CA LYS A 41 -6.22 0.74 1.42
C LYS A 41 -5.99 -0.68 0.90
N GLN A 42 -6.46 -1.01 -0.30
CA GLN A 42 -6.24 -2.32 -0.90
C GLN A 42 -4.77 -2.56 -1.23
N ASN A 43 -4.09 -1.57 -1.82
CA ASN A 43 -2.66 -1.63 -2.12
C ASN A 43 -1.85 -1.76 -0.83
N GLU A 44 -2.14 -0.94 0.17
CA GLU A 44 -1.42 -0.99 1.45
C GLU A 44 -1.60 -2.33 2.17
N ARG A 45 -2.80 -2.92 2.12
CA ARG A 45 -3.06 -4.26 2.67
C ARG A 45 -2.24 -5.36 1.98
N LYS A 46 -2.08 -5.28 0.66
CA LYS A 46 -1.22 -6.23 -0.09
C LYS A 46 0.24 -6.09 0.33
N ALA A 47 0.73 -4.86 0.46
CA ALA A 47 2.09 -4.60 0.95
C ALA A 47 2.30 -5.16 2.37
N TYR A 48 1.38 -4.85 3.29
CA TYR A 48 1.42 -5.32 4.67
C TYR A 48 1.47 -6.85 4.76
N ASN A 49 0.62 -7.55 3.99
CA ASN A 49 0.58 -9.00 4.00
C ASN A 49 1.91 -9.61 3.54
N ILE A 50 2.52 -9.07 2.47
CA ILE A 50 3.81 -9.56 1.99
C ILE A 50 4.92 -9.26 3.01
N TYR A 51 4.97 -8.04 3.56
CA TYR A 51 5.97 -7.68 4.59
C TYR A 51 5.84 -8.54 5.84
N ARG A 52 4.62 -8.76 6.33
CA ARG A 52 4.37 -9.60 7.49
C ARG A 52 4.78 -11.06 7.25
N THR A 53 4.49 -11.61 6.08
CA THR A 53 4.89 -12.98 5.73
C THR A 53 6.40 -13.12 5.58
N LYS A 54 7.09 -12.11 5.03
CA LYS A 54 8.54 -12.18 4.77
C LYS A 54 9.41 -11.82 5.97
N PHE A 55 8.96 -10.90 6.81
CA PHE A 55 9.78 -10.34 7.89
C PHE A 55 9.19 -10.52 9.30
N GLY A 56 7.92 -10.93 9.40
CA GLY A 56 7.19 -10.98 10.67
C GLY A 56 6.46 -9.67 11.02
N PRO A 57 5.64 -9.69 12.08
CA PRO A 57 4.78 -8.57 12.49
C PRO A 57 5.56 -7.36 13.03
N ASP A 58 6.66 -7.59 13.75
CA ASP A 58 7.39 -6.53 14.46
C ASP A 58 8.46 -5.83 13.61
N HIS A 59 8.69 -6.33 12.40
CA HIS A 59 9.67 -5.75 11.50
C HIS A 59 9.26 -4.33 11.09
N ALA A 60 10.23 -3.42 11.01
CA ALA A 60 10.02 -2.00 10.73
C ALA A 60 9.14 -1.74 9.49
N ARG A 61 9.32 -2.52 8.40
CA ARG A 61 8.50 -2.38 7.18
C ARG A 61 7.04 -2.81 7.38
N THR A 62 6.80 -3.85 8.19
CA THR A 62 5.45 -4.32 8.51
C THR A 62 4.72 -3.29 9.37
N VAL A 63 5.41 -2.79 10.40
CA VAL A 63 4.91 -1.70 11.26
C VAL A 63 4.63 -0.44 10.46
N GLN A 64 5.54 -0.06 9.56
CA GLN A 64 5.38 1.14 8.73
C GLN A 64 4.17 1.03 7.78
N SER A 65 4.00 -0.13 7.13
CA SER A 65 2.85 -0.37 6.27
C SER A 65 1.53 -0.30 7.04
N TYR A 66 1.50 -0.86 8.25
CA TYR A 66 0.33 -0.74 9.14
C TYR A 66 0.04 0.71 9.55
N LYS A 67 1.06 1.52 9.85
CA LYS A 67 0.90 2.96 10.10
C LYS A 67 0.32 3.68 8.88
N ASN A 68 0.74 3.31 7.68
CA ASN A 68 0.21 3.90 6.45
C ASN A 68 -1.29 3.63 6.28
N MET A 69 -1.79 2.45 6.67
CA MET A 69 -3.23 2.17 6.65
C MET A 69 -4.05 3.12 7.55
N ARG A 70 -3.47 3.54 8.69
CA ARG A 70 -4.09 4.54 9.58
C ARG A 70 -4.11 5.91 8.92
N TYR A 71 -2.98 6.32 8.37
CA TYR A 71 -2.86 7.59 7.62
C TYR A 71 -3.90 7.69 6.48
N ILE A 72 -4.08 6.64 5.68
CA ILE A 72 -5.09 6.63 4.60
C ILE A 72 -6.50 6.83 5.16
N THR A 73 -6.80 6.22 6.31
CA THR A 73 -8.12 6.37 6.96
C THR A 73 -8.33 7.78 7.51
N GLU A 74 -7.31 8.37 8.15
CA GLU A 74 -7.37 9.76 8.64
C GLU A 74 -7.59 10.75 7.48
N LYS A 75 -6.91 10.53 6.35
CA LYS A 75 -7.11 11.35 5.14
C LYS A 75 -8.50 11.20 4.56
N GLN A 76 -9.06 9.99 4.54
CA GLN A 76 -10.44 9.77 4.10
C GLN A 76 -11.44 10.53 4.97
N VAL A 77 -11.34 10.40 6.29
CA VAL A 77 -12.25 11.09 7.22
C VAL A 77 -12.15 12.61 7.07
N SER A 78 -10.93 13.14 7.00
CA SER A 78 -10.71 14.58 6.80
C SER A 78 -11.30 15.06 5.46
N TYR A 79 -11.17 14.28 4.39
CA TYR A 79 -11.74 14.62 3.08
C TYR A 79 -13.27 14.65 3.13
N GLU A 80 -13.89 13.64 3.76
CA GLU A 80 -15.35 13.56 3.94
C GLU A 80 -15.88 14.74 4.76
N GLN A 81 -15.16 15.17 5.80
CA GLN A 81 -15.51 16.35 6.60
C GLN A 81 -15.45 17.66 5.81
N THR A 82 -14.50 17.80 4.87
CA THR A 82 -14.37 19.00 4.04
C THR A 82 -15.36 19.08 2.88
N MET A 83 -16.05 17.98 2.57
CA MET A 83 -17.06 17.91 1.51
C MET A 83 -18.50 18.02 2.03
N GLN A 84 -18.68 18.16 3.35
CA GLN A 84 -19.92 18.59 3.99
C GLN A 84 -20.01 20.11 4.05
#